data_AF-A0A822B4M4-F1
#
_entry.id   AF-A0A822B4M4-F1
#
_cell.length_a   1.000
_cell.length_b   1.000
_cell.length_c   1.000
_cell.angle_alpha   90.00
_cell.angle_beta   90.00
_cell.angle_gamma   90.00
#
_symmetry.space_group_name_H-M   'P 1'
#
loop_
_entity.id
_entity.type
_entity.pdbx_description
1 polymer ?
#
loop_
_entity_poly.entity_id
_entity_poly.type
_entity_poly.pdbx_seq_one_letter_code
_entity_poly.pdbx_strand_id
1 'polypeptide(L)'
;MLEKWYPSDHVDIAETLRNIGSTLYLQQRHDEALDFHQRAMTIYEKYYPRSRENFATCLGTIGNILSGQGKYDEALGFYHRALTLYNKHASNHSNTITCLNNIAQTLKNQRKYDEAFDFQQQALALLR
;
A
#
# COMPACT_ATOMS: atom_id res chain seq x y z
N MET A 1 2.06 4.45 24.84
CA MET A 1 0.98 3.46 25.12
C MET A 1 1.27 2.04 24.60
N LEU A 2 2.09 1.84 23.55
CA LEU A 2 2.42 0.48 23.08
C LEU A 2 3.38 -0.28 24.00
N GLU A 3 4.23 0.39 24.79
CA GLU A 3 5.23 -0.23 25.69
C GLU A 3 4.66 -1.18 26.76
N LYS A 4 3.33 -1.22 26.95
CA LYS A 4 2.65 -2.14 27.88
C LYS A 4 2.32 -3.52 27.29
N TRP A 5 2.45 -3.70 25.98
CA TRP A 5 2.05 -4.92 25.29
C TRP A 5 3.26 -5.71 24.81
N TYR A 6 3.13 -7.02 24.69
CA TYR A 6 4.24 -7.85 24.21
C TYR A 6 4.54 -7.58 22.73
N PRO A 7 5.77 -7.82 22.27
CA PRO A 7 6.10 -7.80 20.84
C PRO A 7 5.36 -8.82 20.00
N SER A 8 4.52 -9.69 20.56
CA SER A 8 3.52 -10.46 19.81
C SER A 8 2.28 -9.62 19.55
N ASP A 9 1.75 -8.96 20.57
CA ASP A 9 0.49 -8.22 20.53
C ASP A 9 0.55 -7.02 19.58
N HIS A 10 1.74 -6.46 19.32
CA HIS A 10 1.89 -5.38 18.35
C HIS A 10 1.48 -5.80 16.93
N VAL A 11 1.63 -7.07 16.55
CA VAL A 11 1.28 -7.55 15.19
C VAL A 11 -0.22 -7.62 15.06
N ASP A 12 -0.90 -8.13 16.09
CA ASP A 12 -2.34 -8.25 16.16
C ASP A 12 -3.00 -6.87 16.20
N ILE A 13 -2.41 -5.93 16.94
CA ILE A 13 -2.83 -4.52 16.94
C ILE A 13 -2.68 -3.92 15.54
N ALA A 14 -1.53 -4.09 14.88
CA ALA A 14 -1.29 -3.54 13.55
C ALA A 14 -2.27 -4.13 12.51
N GLU A 15 -2.51 -5.44 12.57
CA GLU A 15 -3.46 -6.11 11.69
C GLU A 15 -4.89 -5.63 11.93
N THR A 16 -5.29 -5.51 13.19
CA THR A 16 -6.61 -4.99 13.56
C THR A 16 -6.80 -3.56 13.04
N LEU A 17 -5.81 -2.68 13.24
CA LEU A 17 -5.85 -1.31 12.72
C LEU A 17 -5.96 -1.28 11.19
N ARG A 18 -5.20 -2.14 10.48
CA ARG A 18 -5.29 -2.26 9.03
C ARG A 18 -6.68 -2.68 8.57
N ASN A 19 -7.28 -3.66 9.25
CA ASN A 19 -8.63 -4.14 8.91
C ASN A 19 -9.69 -3.06 9.15
N ILE A 20 -9.60 -2.31 10.25
CA ILE A 20 -10.47 -1.14 10.52
C ILE A 20 -10.32 -0.11 9.39
N GLY A 21 -9.09 0.23 9.02
CA GLY A 21 -8.80 1.15 7.93
C GLY A 21 -9.46 0.71 6.61
N SER A 22 -9.35 -0.58 6.27
CA SER A 22 -9.98 -1.15 5.08
C SER A 22 -11.52 -1.10 5.12
N THR A 23 -12.15 -1.37 6.27
CA THR A 23 -13.59 -1.20 6.43
C THR A 23 -14.03 0.25 6.25
N LEU A 24 -13.29 1.21 6.84
CA LEU A 24 -13.57 2.64 6.69
C LEU A 24 -13.40 3.11 5.25
N TYR A 25 -12.40 2.59 4.53
CA TYR A 25 -12.21 2.87 3.11
C TYR A 25 -13.42 2.44 2.28
N LEU A 26 -13.95 1.23 2.51
CA LEU A 26 -15.16 0.75 1.84
C LEU A 26 -16.40 1.61 2.17
N GLN A 27 -16.43 2.25 3.34
CA GLN A 27 -17.45 3.23 3.73
C GLN A 27 -17.20 4.64 3.17
N GLN A 28 -16.21 4.85 2.30
CA GLN A 28 -15.80 6.17 1.78
C GLN A 28 -15.30 7.15 2.87
N ARG A 29 -14.94 6.65 4.06
CA ARG A 29 -14.38 7.44 5.17
C ARG A 29 -12.86 7.52 5.03
N HIS A 30 -12.42 8.21 3.98
CA HIS A 30 -11.03 8.18 3.51
C HIS A 30 -10.00 8.71 4.52
N ASP A 31 -10.28 9.82 5.20
CA ASP A 31 -9.32 10.42 6.14
C ASP A 31 -9.12 9.56 7.38
N GLU A 32 -10.21 8.93 7.87
CA GLU A 32 -10.12 7.99 8.99
C GLU A 32 -9.39 6.71 8.56
N ALA A 33 -9.71 6.17 7.37
CA ALA A 33 -9.00 5.02 6.83
C ALA A 33 -7.48 5.28 6.74
N LEU A 34 -7.09 6.49 6.31
CA LEU A 34 -5.70 6.92 6.22
C LEU A 34 -5.02 6.91 7.60
N ASP A 35 -5.64 7.47 8.64
CA ASP A 35 -5.10 7.45 10.01
C ASP A 35 -4.82 6.02 10.49
N PHE A 36 -5.80 5.13 10.34
CA PHE A 36 -5.68 3.74 10.77
C PHE A 36 -4.57 2.99 10.01
N HIS A 37 -4.46 3.17 8.70
CA HIS A 37 -3.38 2.56 7.91
C HIS A 37 -2.01 3.14 8.26
N GLN A 38 -1.90 4.44 8.52
CA GLN A 38 -0.64 5.08 8.94
C GLN A 38 -0.16 4.59 10.31
N ARG A 39 -1.10 4.38 11.25
CA ARG A 39 -0.81 3.80 12.57
C ARG A 39 -0.36 2.34 12.46
N ALA A 40 -1.06 1.52 11.68
CA ALA A 40 -0.66 0.13 11.42
C ALA A 40 0.75 0.08 10.80
N MET A 41 1.00 0.92 9.80
CA MET A 41 2.29 1.03 9.12
C MET A 41 3.43 1.39 10.09
N THR A 42 3.20 2.35 11.00
CA THR A 42 4.18 2.77 12.02
C THR A 42 4.55 1.61 12.96
N ILE A 43 3.57 0.76 13.31
CA ILE A 43 3.82 -0.42 14.16
C ILE A 43 4.61 -1.48 13.39
N TYR A 44 4.25 -1.78 12.14
CA TYR A 44 5.01 -2.72 11.32
C TYR A 44 6.45 -2.26 11.11
N GLU A 45 6.67 -0.97 10.83
CA GLU A 45 8.01 -0.40 10.64
C GLU A 45 8.88 -0.51 11.91
N LYS A 46 8.30 -0.17 13.06
CA LYS A 46 9.04 -0.10 14.32
C LYS A 46 9.35 -1.47 14.92
N TYR A 47 8.38 -2.39 14.91
CA TYR A 47 8.48 -3.65 15.66
C TYR A 47 8.66 -4.87 14.77
N TYR A 48 8.31 -4.78 13.48
CA TYR A 48 8.40 -5.89 12.54
C TYR A 48 9.09 -5.49 11.23
N PRO A 49 10.35 -5.04 11.27
CA PRO A 49 11.08 -4.64 10.06
C PRO A 49 11.27 -5.79 9.05
N ARG A 50 11.04 -7.04 9.47
CA ARG A 50 10.99 -8.23 8.60
C ARG A 50 9.63 -8.45 7.94
N SER A 51 8.54 -7.88 8.46
CA SER A 51 7.18 -7.96 7.89
C SER A 51 6.98 -6.97 6.73
N ARG A 52 7.89 -7.02 5.76
CA ARG A 52 7.92 -6.11 4.61
C ARG A 52 6.66 -6.17 3.76
N GLU A 53 6.02 -7.34 3.67
CA GLU A 53 4.78 -7.54 2.91
C GLU A 53 3.59 -6.80 3.53
N ASN A 54 3.44 -6.87 4.85
CA ASN A 54 2.40 -6.14 5.57
C ASN A 54 2.62 -4.62 5.48
N PHE A 55 3.88 -4.20 5.57
CA PHE A 55 4.26 -2.80 5.38
C PHE A 55 3.97 -2.31 3.95
N ALA A 56 4.31 -3.10 2.93
CA ALA A 56 4.02 -2.80 1.53
C ALA A 56 2.52 -2.76 1.23
N THR A 57 1.74 -3.66 1.84
CA THR A 57 0.27 -3.67 1.75
C THR A 57 -0.32 -2.37 2.30
N CYS A 58 0.14 -1.92 3.47
CA CYS A 58 -0.32 -0.65 4.05
C CYS A 58 0.01 0.54 3.14
N LEU A 59 1.24 0.59 2.60
CA LEU A 59 1.63 1.64 1.64
C LEU A 59 0.74 1.63 0.38
N GLY A 60 0.47 0.46 -0.18
CA GLY A 60 -0.41 0.32 -1.34
C GLY A 60 -1.85 0.76 -1.07
N THR A 61 -2.39 0.43 0.11
CA THR A 61 -3.74 0.88 0.50
C THR A 61 -3.79 2.40 0.71
N ILE A 62 -2.77 2.98 1.33
CA ILE A 62 -2.65 4.44 1.46
C ILE A 62 -2.62 5.10 0.06
N GLY A 63 -1.85 4.53 -0.87
CA GLY A 63 -1.84 4.98 -2.26
C GLY A 63 -3.23 4.95 -2.91
N ASN A 64 -3.99 3.86 -2.71
CA ASN A 64 -5.36 3.74 -3.23
C ASN A 64 -6.28 4.84 -2.70
N ILE A 65 -6.22 5.09 -1.38
CA ILE A 65 -7.03 6.13 -0.72
C ILE A 65 -6.70 7.51 -1.30
N LEU A 66 -5.42 7.86 -1.38
CA LEU A 66 -4.96 9.16 -1.90
C LEU A 66 -5.32 9.32 -3.38
N SER A 67 -5.20 8.27 -4.20
CA SER A 67 -5.61 8.31 -5.59
C SER A 67 -7.13 8.50 -5.73
N GLY A 68 -7.94 7.90 -4.86
CA GLY A 68 -9.39 8.12 -4.82
C GLY A 68 -9.77 9.56 -4.45
N GLN A 69 -8.96 10.22 -3.61
CA GLN A 69 -9.10 11.63 -3.25
C GLN A 69 -8.56 12.61 -4.30
N GLY A 70 -7.99 12.13 -5.42
CA GLY A 70 -7.37 12.98 -6.44
C GLY A 70 -5.95 13.46 -6.10
N LYS A 71 -5.35 13.00 -5.00
CA LYS A 71 -3.98 13.32 -4.56
C LYS A 71 -2.98 12.40 -5.26
N TYR A 72 -2.91 12.51 -6.58
CA TYR A 72 -2.23 11.53 -7.42
C TYR A 72 -0.71 11.45 -7.19
N ASP A 73 -0.01 12.58 -7.05
CA ASP A 73 1.44 12.57 -6.86
C ASP A 73 1.85 11.96 -5.52
N GLU A 74 1.08 12.24 -4.46
CA GLU A 74 1.27 11.59 -3.16
C GLU A 74 1.04 10.08 -3.27
N ALA A 75 -0.05 9.68 -3.93
CA ALA A 75 -0.37 8.26 -4.15
C ALA A 75 0.76 7.52 -4.89
N LEU A 76 1.32 8.11 -5.95
CA LEU A 76 2.45 7.55 -6.69
C LEU A 76 3.67 7.34 -5.79
N GLY A 77 3.99 8.30 -4.93
CA GLY A 77 5.07 8.16 -3.94
C GLY A 77 4.89 6.94 -3.03
N PHE A 78 3.66 6.71 -2.55
CA PHE A 78 3.32 5.54 -1.74
C PHE A 78 3.41 4.22 -2.52
N TYR A 79 2.90 4.18 -3.75
CA TYR A 79 2.99 2.99 -4.60
C TYR A 79 4.44 2.64 -4.96
N HIS A 80 5.29 3.61 -5.28
CA HIS A 80 6.70 3.33 -5.57
C HIS A 80 7.44 2.72 -4.38
N ARG A 81 7.13 3.18 -3.16
CA ARG A 81 7.65 2.59 -1.92
C ARG A 81 7.15 1.16 -1.74
N ALA A 82 5.85 0.90 -1.96
CA ALA A 82 5.29 -0.45 -1.91
C ALA A 82 5.94 -1.38 -2.94
N LEU A 83 6.08 -0.93 -4.19
CA LEU A 83 6.69 -1.67 -5.29
C LEU A 83 8.15 -2.06 -5.00
N THR A 84 8.93 -1.15 -4.39
CA THR A 84 10.31 -1.42 -3.96
C THR A 84 10.39 -2.55 -2.93
N LEU A 85 9.36 -2.71 -2.10
CA LEU A 85 9.28 -3.77 -1.10
C LEU A 85 8.80 -5.09 -1.70
N TYR A 86 7.85 -5.06 -2.64
CA TYR A 86 7.38 -6.25 -3.34
C TYR A 86 8.44 -6.85 -4.27
N ASN A 87 9.18 -6.02 -5.02
CA ASN A 87 10.18 -6.46 -6.00
C ASN A 87 11.40 -7.18 -5.41
N LYS A 88 11.58 -7.19 -4.09
CA LYS A 88 12.69 -7.90 -3.45
C LYS A 88 12.46 -9.43 -3.33
N HIS A 89 11.29 -9.94 -3.68
CA HIS A 89 10.98 -11.37 -3.60
C HIS A 89 10.28 -11.89 -4.87
N ALA A 90 10.87 -12.91 -5.49
CA ALA A 90 10.34 -13.55 -6.71
C ALA A 90 8.98 -14.26 -6.50
N SER A 91 8.50 -14.45 -5.27
CA SER A 91 7.21 -15.09 -4.98
C SER A 91 6.02 -14.13 -5.02
N ASN A 92 6.24 -12.81 -5.06
CA ASN A 92 5.19 -11.81 -4.80
C ASN A 92 4.61 -11.16 -6.04
N HIS A 93 4.68 -11.86 -7.18
CA HIS A 93 4.23 -11.36 -8.48
C HIS A 93 2.82 -10.76 -8.45
N SER A 94 1.86 -11.38 -7.74
CA SER A 94 0.48 -10.86 -7.66
C SER A 94 0.42 -9.44 -7.09
N ASN A 95 1.04 -9.20 -5.93
CA ASN A 95 1.03 -7.88 -5.29
C ASN A 95 1.82 -6.84 -6.10
N THR A 96 2.93 -7.25 -6.71
CA THR A 96 3.70 -6.41 -7.64
C THR A 96 2.83 -5.97 -8.82
N ILE A 97 2.13 -6.92 -9.46
CA ILE A 97 1.24 -6.66 -10.60
C ILE A 97 0.12 -5.71 -10.21
N THR A 98 -0.55 -5.94 -9.07
CA THR A 98 -1.58 -5.03 -8.56
C THR A 98 -1.02 -3.63 -8.33
N CYS A 99 0.16 -3.51 -7.73
CA CYS A 99 0.80 -2.21 -7.48
C CYS A 99 1.13 -1.47 -8.78
N LEU A 100 1.69 -2.16 -9.78
CA LEU A 100 1.99 -1.60 -11.10
C LEU A 100 0.71 -1.12 -11.81
N ASN A 101 -0.37 -1.90 -11.73
CA ASN A 101 -1.66 -1.50 -12.31
C ASN A 101 -2.26 -0.28 -11.60
N ASN A 102 -2.11 -0.17 -10.28
CA ASN A 102 -2.58 1.00 -9.53
C ASN A 102 -1.79 2.26 -9.91
N ILE A 103 -0.45 2.15 -10.05
CA ILE A 103 0.40 3.23 -10.58
C ILE A 103 -0.10 3.67 -11.95
N ALA A 104 -0.29 2.72 -12.88
CA ALA A 104 -0.77 3.01 -14.23
C ALA A 104 -2.14 3.70 -14.22
N GLN A 105 -3.07 3.26 -13.38
CA GLN A 105 -4.38 3.87 -13.26
C GLN A 105 -4.32 5.29 -12.70
N THR A 106 -3.47 5.54 -11.69
CA THR A 106 -3.24 6.89 -11.15
C THR A 106 -2.61 7.82 -12.20
N LEU A 107 -1.64 7.34 -12.99
CA LEU A 107 -1.04 8.09 -14.10
C LEU A 107 -2.07 8.41 -15.20
N LYS A 108 -2.96 7.47 -15.53
CA LYS A 108 -4.07 7.72 -16.46
C LYS A 108 -4.99 8.84 -15.97
N ASN A 109 -5.28 8.89 -14.67
CA ASN A 109 -6.08 9.97 -14.09
C ASN A 109 -5.38 11.34 -14.19
N GLN A 110 -4.04 11.36 -14.24
CA GLN A 110 -3.22 12.53 -14.56
C GLN A 110 -3.02 12.79 -16.06
N ARG A 111 -3.63 11.98 -16.95
CA ARG A 111 -3.44 12.00 -18.41
C ARG A 111 -2.00 11.69 -18.88
N LYS A 112 -1.19 11.05 -18.03
CA LYS A 112 0.16 10.57 -18.35
C LYS A 112 0.08 9.17 -18.97
N TYR A 113 -0.41 9.09 -20.19
CA TYR A 113 -0.76 7.82 -20.82
C TYR A 113 0.45 6.97 -21.20
N ASP A 114 1.54 7.58 -21.65
CA ASP A 114 2.75 6.85 -22.04
C ASP A 114 3.40 6.16 -20.84
N GLU A 115 3.57 6.90 -19.73
CA GLU A 115 4.08 6.33 -18.48
C GLU A 115 3.17 5.22 -17.95
N ALA A 116 1.84 5.40 -18.01
CA ALA A 116 0.89 4.38 -17.59
C ALA A 116 1.02 3.10 -18.43
N PHE A 117 1.22 3.24 -19.74
CA PHE A 117 1.42 2.11 -20.65
C PHE A 117 2.69 1.33 -20.29
N ASP A 118 3.79 2.02 -19.98
CA ASP A 118 5.04 1.39 -19.57
C ASP A 118 4.87 0.54 -18.30
N PHE A 119 4.13 1.03 -17.30
CA PHE A 119 3.84 0.26 -16.09
C PHE A 119 2.93 -0.95 -16.36
N GLN A 120 1.97 -0.85 -17.28
CA GLN A 120 1.13 -1.98 -17.70
C GLN A 120 1.93 -3.04 -18.45
N GLN A 121 2.89 -2.64 -19.28
CA GLN A 121 3.81 -3.57 -19.95
C GLN A 121 4.68 -4.32 -18.95
N GLN A 122 5.18 -3.65 -17.90
CA GLN A 122 5.88 -4.29 -16.80
C GLN A 122 4.99 -5.29 -16.06
N ALA A 123 3.73 -4.92 -15.77
CA ALA A 123 2.78 -5.82 -15.10
C ALA A 123 2.49 -7.07 -15.95
N LEU A 124 2.31 -6.91 -17.26
CA LEU A 124 2.09 -8.00 -18.21
C LEU A 124 3.31 -8.93 -18.32
N ALA A 125 4.53 -8.39 -18.25
CA ALA A 125 5.75 -9.20 -18.30
C ALA A 125 5.87 -10.17 -17.11
N LEU A 126 5.27 -9.84 -15.96
CA LEU A 126 5.26 -10.70 -14.76
C LEU A 126 4.17 -11.79 -14.79
N LEU A 127 3.25 -11.74 -15.76
CA LEU A 127 2.20 -12.76 -15.98
C LEU A 127 2.63 -13.86 -16.96
N ARG A 128 3.78 -13.70 -17.61
CA ARG A 128 4.31 -14.60 -18.64
C ARG A 128 5.38 -15.50 -18.07
#